data_AF-A0A1H1FCZ5-F1
#
_entry.id   AF-A0A1H1FCZ5-F1
#
_cell.length_a   1.000
_cell.length_b   1.000
_cell.length_c   1.000
_cell.angle_alpha   90.00
_cell.angle_beta   90.00
_cell.angle_gamma   90.00
#
_symmetry.space_group_name_H-M   'P 1'
#
loop_
_entity.id
_entity.type
_entity.pdbx_description
1 polymer ?
#
loop_
_entity_poly.entity_id
_entity_poly.type
_entity_poly.pdbx_seq_one_letter_code
_entity_poly.pdbx_strand_id
1 'polypeptide(L)'
;MKRLLSKSESAGYCGLSVSGFQNWIDQGIMPHALKTETANTLRWDKTAIDRAIDQMSGFKKDAAGADNENPLDAWLEGKKCA
;
A
#
# COMPACT_ATOMS: atom_id res chain seq x y z
N MET A 1 0.54 14.38 4.44
CA MET A 1 1.43 13.19 4.40
C MET A 1 1.97 13.02 2.99
N LYS A 2 3.29 12.89 2.83
CA LYS A 2 3.95 12.79 1.52
C LYS A 2 3.82 11.35 1.01
N ARG A 3 3.10 11.13 -0.09
CA ARG A 3 2.86 9.79 -0.64
C ARG A 3 4.05 9.22 -1.40
N LEU A 4 4.85 10.09 -2.01
CA LEU A 4 5.99 9.76 -2.86
C LEU A 4 7.30 9.84 -2.07
N LEU A 5 7.93 8.68 -1.88
CA LEU A 5 9.21 8.49 -1.20
C LEU A 5 10.36 8.33 -2.22
N SER A 6 11.57 8.70 -1.79
CA SER A 6 12.80 8.39 -2.51
C SER A 6 13.28 6.96 -2.23
N LYS A 7 14.23 6.45 -3.03
CA LYS A 7 14.74 5.08 -2.90
C LYS A 7 15.26 4.76 -1.50
N SER A 8 15.99 5.70 -0.89
CA SER A 8 16.54 5.54 0.46
C SER A 8 15.46 5.54 1.54
N GLU A 9 14.46 6.42 1.42
CA GLU A 9 13.32 6.45 2.33
C GLU A 9 12.49 5.16 2.22
N SER A 10 12.26 4.67 1.01
CA SER A 10 11.55 3.40 0.78
C SER A 10 12.30 2.19 1.34
N ALA A 11 13.61 2.14 1.14
CA ALA A 11 14.44 1.08 1.71
C ALA A 11 14.41 1.11 3.25
N GLY A 12 14.56 2.29 3.85
CA GLY A 12 14.45 2.48 5.29
C GLY A 12 13.08 2.11 5.83
N TYR A 13 12.00 2.43 5.09
CA TYR A 13 10.64 2.03 5.45
C TYR A 13 10.45 0.50 5.44
N CYS A 14 11.07 -0.19 4.48
CA CYS A 14 11.03 -1.67 4.40
C CYS A 14 11.99 -2.36 5.38
N GLY A 15 12.83 -1.61 6.12
CA GLY A 15 13.89 -2.18 6.96
C GLY A 15 15.03 -2.84 6.16
N LEU A 16 15.20 -2.46 4.90
CA LEU A 16 16.20 -3.02 3.98
C LEU A 16 17.30 -2.02 3.62
N SER A 17 18.42 -2.54 3.12
CA SER A 17 19.42 -1.71 2.44
C SER A 17 18.91 -1.26 1.06
N VAL A 18 19.47 -0.16 0.54
CA VAL A 18 19.12 0.37 -0.80
C VAL A 18 19.35 -0.66 -1.91
N SER A 19 20.36 -1.53 -1.76
CA SER A 19 20.65 -2.63 -2.69
C SER A 19 19.66 -3.79 -2.54
N GLY A 20 19.27 -4.14 -1.31
CA GLY A 20 18.23 -5.14 -1.06
C GLY A 20 16.88 -4.71 -1.63
N PHE A 21 16.54 -3.43 -1.48
CA PHE A 21 15.33 -2.86 -2.08
C PHE A 21 15.37 -2.88 -3.61
N GLN A 22 16.53 -2.63 -4.22
CA GLN A 22 16.69 -2.77 -5.67
C GLN A 22 16.48 -4.22 -6.12
N ASN A 23 17.06 -5.19 -5.41
CA ASN A 23 16.89 -6.60 -5.74
C ASN A 23 15.41 -7.03 -5.70
N TRP A 24 14.63 -6.53 -4.75
CA TRP A 24 13.18 -6.77 -4.70
C TRP A 24 12.42 -6.16 -5.88
N ILE A 25 12.86 -5.01 -6.41
CA ILE A 25 12.30 -4.44 -7.63
C ILE A 25 12.64 -5.31 -8.83
N ASP A 26 13.90 -5.75 -8.96
CA ASP A 26 14.35 -6.64 -10.04
C ASP A 26 13.66 -8.01 -10.02
N GLN A 27 13.31 -8.52 -8.83
CA GLN A 27 12.52 -9.74 -8.67
C GLN A 27 11.01 -9.54 -8.90
N GLY A 28 10.55 -8.30 -9.16
CA GLY A 28 9.13 -7.99 -9.39
C GLY A 28 8.26 -8.04 -8.13
N ILE A 29 8.88 -8.08 -6.94
CA ILE A 29 8.20 -8.10 -5.65
C ILE A 29 7.68 -6.70 -5.32
N MET A 30 8.50 -5.68 -5.57
CA MET A 30 8.18 -4.28 -5.29
C MET A 30 7.68 -3.54 -6.55
N PRO A 31 6.82 -2.53 -6.39
CA PRO A 31 6.28 -1.78 -7.52
C PRO A 31 7.37 -1.04 -8.28
N HIS A 32 7.21 -0.95 -9.60
CA HIS A 32 8.07 -0.14 -10.46
C HIS A 32 7.98 1.33 -10.03
N ALA A 33 9.13 2.00 -10.05
CA ALA A 33 9.20 3.40 -9.68
C ALA A 33 8.39 4.28 -10.65
N LEU A 34 7.66 5.23 -10.07
CA LEU A 34 7.02 6.30 -10.81
C LEU A 34 8.11 7.25 -11.30
N LYS A 35 8.20 7.40 -12.62
CA LYS A 35 9.02 8.43 -13.27
C LYS A 35 8.20 9.71 -13.26
N THR A 36 8.59 10.69 -12.45
CA THR A 36 7.94 12.01 -12.50
C THR A 36 8.52 12.80 -13.66
N GLU A 37 7.68 13.40 -14.51
CA GLU A 37 8.15 14.10 -15.71
C GLU A 37 9.12 15.26 -15.42
N THR A 38 9.08 15.84 -14.22
CA THR A 38 9.82 17.07 -13.90
C THR A 38 11.23 16.83 -13.34
N ALA A 39 11.53 15.60 -12.93
CA ALA A 39 12.84 15.22 -12.45
C ALA A 39 13.05 13.75 -12.78
N ASN A 40 14.20 13.40 -13.36
CA ASN A 40 14.62 12.02 -13.65
C ASN A 40 14.86 11.18 -12.37
N THR A 41 14.08 11.47 -11.33
CA THR A 41 14.13 10.90 -10.00
C THR A 41 13.02 9.88 -9.88
N LEU A 42 13.43 8.65 -9.64
CA LEU A 42 12.54 7.54 -9.33
C LEU A 42 11.85 7.82 -7.99
N ARG A 43 10.52 7.80 -7.98
CA ARG A 43 9.70 7.94 -6.77
C ARG A 43 8.89 6.66 -6.55
N TRP A 44 8.75 6.26 -5.30
CA TRP A 44 7.92 5.12 -4.93
C TRP A 44 6.72 5.62 -4.12
N ASP A 45 5.54 5.09 -4.45
CA ASP A 45 4.35 5.37 -3.66
C ASP A 45 4.32 4.47 -2.43
N LYS A 46 4.13 5.06 -1.25
CA LYS A 46 4.07 4.33 0.03
C LYS A 46 2.96 3.27 0.02
N THR A 47 1.78 3.62 -0.52
CA THR A 47 0.62 2.71 -0.58
C THR A 47 0.91 1.50 -1.46
N ALA A 48 1.65 1.70 -2.55
CA ALA A 48 2.05 0.62 -3.43
C ALA A 48 3.06 -0.33 -2.75
N ILE A 49 3.99 0.23 -1.95
CA ILE A 49 4.90 -0.55 -1.11
C ILE A 49 4.12 -1.37 -0.08
N ASP A 50 3.21 -0.75 0.66
CA ASP A 50 2.36 -1.45 1.65
C ASP A 50 1.56 -2.58 0.96
N ARG A 51 0.99 -2.33 -0.23
CA ARG A 51 0.26 -3.35 -1.00
C ARG A 51 1.14 -4.51 -1.49
N ALA A 52 2.40 -4.26 -1.79
CA ALA A 52 3.36 -5.31 -2.15
C ALA A 52 3.74 -6.16 -0.93
N ILE A 53 3.91 -5.53 0.23
CA ILE A 53 4.17 -6.21 1.51
C ILE A 53 2.95 -7.03 1.96
N ASP A 54 1.74 -6.49 1.83
CA ASP A 54 0.49 -7.22 2.10
C ASP A 54 0.40 -8.49 1.25
N GLN A 55 0.72 -8.42 -0.04
CA GLN A 55 0.75 -9.58 -0.93
C GLN A 55 1.80 -10.62 -0.52
N MET A 56 3.00 -10.19 -0.12
CA MET A 56 4.06 -11.09 0.37
C MET A 56 3.70 -11.77 1.69
N SER A 57 3.06 -11.04 2.60
CA SER A 57 2.68 -11.57 3.92
C SER A 57 1.51 -12.54 3.86
N GLY A 58 0.94 -12.78 2.67
CA GLY A 58 -0.23 -13.64 2.50
C GLY A 58 -1.52 -12.97 2.99
N PHE A 59 -1.48 -11.70 3.38
CA PHE A 59 -2.66 -10.85 3.46
C PHE A 59 -3.12 -10.56 2.03
N LYS A 60 -3.79 -11.53 1.42
CA LYS A 60 -4.89 -11.15 0.55
C LYS A 60 -5.81 -10.31 1.44
N LYS A 61 -5.83 -9.00 1.20
CA LYS A 61 -7.10 -8.30 1.22
C LYS A 61 -7.94 -9.02 0.17
N ASP A 62 -8.46 -10.17 0.54
CA ASP A 62 -9.68 -10.66 -0.07
C ASP A 62 -10.58 -9.43 -0.07
N ALA A 63 -11.23 -9.16 -1.18
CA ALA A 63 -12.31 -8.20 -1.24
C ALA A 63 -13.51 -8.72 -0.40
N ALA A 64 -13.23 -9.15 0.82
CA ALA A 64 -14.08 -9.62 1.91
C ALA A 64 -13.87 -8.67 3.09
N GLY A 65 -14.11 -7.39 2.79
CA GLY A 65 -14.64 -6.39 3.71
C GLY A 65 -15.87 -5.73 3.08
N ALA A 66 -16.48 -6.41 2.10
CA ALA A 66 -17.82 -6.13 1.61
C ALA A 66 -18.86 -6.99 2.37
N ASP A 67 -18.52 -7.41 3.57
CA ASP A 67 -19.41 -7.60 4.69
C ASP A 67 -20.00 -6.22 5.03
N ASN A 68 -20.94 -5.87 4.16
CA ASN A 68 -21.89 -4.76 4.24
C ASN A 68 -22.84 -4.98 5.43
N GLU A 69 -22.30 -5.11 6.64
CA GLU A 69 -23.06 -4.98 7.87
C GLU A 69 -22.23 -4.12 8.81
N ASN A 70 -22.10 -2.84 8.45
CA ASN A 70 -21.72 -1.82 9.40
C ASN A 70 -22.75 -1.90 10.54
N PRO A 71 -22.37 -2.29 11.78
CA PRO A 71 -23.31 -2.45 12.88
C PRO A 71 -24.07 -1.15 13.20
N LEU A 72 -23.55 -0.01 12.74
CA LEU A 72 -24.21 1.29 12.79
C LEU A 72 -25.42 1.40 11.84
N ASP A 73 -25.36 0.81 10.64
CA ASP A 73 -26.46 0.82 9.66
C ASP A 73 -27.66 0.00 10.18
N ALA A 74 -27.41 -1.20 10.71
CA ALA A 74 -28.43 -2.02 11.36
C ALA A 74 -29.10 -1.31 12.56
N TRP A 75 -28.33 -0.52 13.32
CA TRP A 75 -28.85 0.28 14.43
C TRP A 75 -29.66 1.49 13.96
N LEU A 76 -29.24 2.15 12.87
CA LEU A 76 -29.98 3.28 12.27
C LEU A 76 -31.32 2.83 11.68
N GLU A 77 -31.38 1.66 11.04
CA GLU A 77 -32.63 1.09 10.53
C GLU A 77 -33.59 0.70 11.65
N GLY A 78 -33.08 0.13 12.75
CA GLY A 78 -33.90 -0.16 13.93
C GLY A 78 -34.54 1.07 14.59
N LYS A 79 -33.98 2.26 14.38
CA LYS A 79 -34.52 3.54 14.90
C LYS A 79 -35.53 4.23 14.00
N LYS A 80 -35.71 3.79 12.75
CA LYS A 80 -36.70 4.39 11.83
C LYS A 80 -38.12 3.90 12.06
N CYS A 81 -38.31 2.84 12.85
CA CYS A 81 -39.62 2.37 13.31
C CYS A 81 -39.83 2.74 14.79
N ALA A 82 -39.95 4.04 15.08
CA ALA A 82 -40.47 4.56 16.35
C ALA A 82 -41.25 5.84 16.09
#